data_AF-A0A2J2H7R2-F1
#
_entry.id   AF-A0A2J2H7R2-F1
#
_cell.length_a   1.000
_cell.length_b   1.000
_cell.length_c   1.000
_cell.angle_alpha   90.00
_cell.angle_beta   90.00
_cell.angle_gamma   90.00
#
_symmetry.space_group_name_H-M   'P 1'
#
loop_
_entity.id
_entity.type
_entity.pdbx_description
1 polymer ?
#
loop_
_entity_poly.entity_id
_entity_poly.type
_entity_poly.pdbx_seq_one_letter_code
_entity_poly.pdbx_strand_id
1 'polypeptide(L)'
;MIKFGMRSPKMRRYAVIIAMALMLASVVALADVIYYYKGVITAQVTTPPLVFYSEGFPYTLNSYFSGYVNFTALSTGTGFTAKINLTNAYYAYFYHALGLVVNTPGWLYVTNVTTSGNNIIIGNMTIIVQDPHDNIMCIFQVISNGQPITNPPTVCPLSTGPYFISVLVQPVNPLSASLSETVTLYFGYNVVSNATVPLPLT
;
A
#
# COMPACT_ATOMS: atom_id res chain seq x y z
N MET A 1 80.97 53.92 -12.18
CA MET A 1 80.73 52.48 -12.47
C MET A 1 80.32 51.80 -11.17
N ILE A 2 79.03 51.59 -10.91
CA ILE A 2 78.53 50.96 -9.67
C ILE A 2 78.08 49.54 -10.01
N LYS A 3 78.71 48.57 -9.33
CA LYS A 3 78.56 47.12 -9.48
C LYS A 3 77.27 46.67 -8.80
N PHE A 4 76.31 46.12 -9.54
CA PHE A 4 75.17 45.41 -8.96
C PHE A 4 75.66 44.08 -8.35
N GLY A 5 75.59 43.98 -7.03
CA GLY A 5 75.92 42.77 -6.28
C GLY A 5 74.94 41.64 -6.60
N MET A 6 75.47 40.56 -7.18
CA MET A 6 74.76 39.31 -7.44
C MET A 6 74.23 38.72 -6.11
N ARG A 7 72.91 38.67 -5.94
CA ARG A 7 72.24 37.93 -4.87
C ARG A 7 72.56 36.44 -5.03
N SER A 8 73.14 35.85 -4.00
CA SER A 8 73.64 34.46 -3.97
C SER A 8 72.59 33.43 -4.46
N PRO A 9 72.97 32.49 -5.34
CA PRO A 9 72.08 31.47 -5.92
C PRO A 9 71.48 30.50 -4.88
N LYS A 10 71.96 30.52 -3.63
CA LYS A 10 71.47 29.66 -2.53
C LYS A 10 70.08 30.08 -2.03
N MET A 11 69.79 31.38 -1.94
CA MET A 11 68.49 31.89 -1.45
C MET A 11 67.33 31.59 -2.42
N ARG A 12 67.60 31.62 -3.74
CA ARG A 12 66.62 31.25 -4.78
C ARG A 12 66.23 29.77 -4.69
N ARG A 13 67.17 28.89 -4.35
CA ARG A 13 66.90 27.44 -4.23
C ARG A 13 65.98 27.13 -3.05
N TYR A 14 66.21 27.75 -1.88
CA TYR A 14 65.33 27.55 -0.71
C TYR A 14 63.92 28.08 -0.93
N ALA A 15 63.76 29.23 -1.59
CA ALA A 15 62.44 29.77 -1.91
C ALA A 15 61.65 28.85 -2.86
N VAL A 16 62.32 28.24 -3.85
CA VAL A 16 61.71 27.27 -4.77
C VAL A 16 61.30 25.99 -4.04
N ILE A 17 62.14 25.48 -3.11
CA ILE A 17 61.82 24.29 -2.31
C ILE A 17 60.61 24.54 -1.40
N ILE A 18 60.54 25.70 -0.73
CA ILE A 18 59.42 26.04 0.15
C ILE A 18 58.13 26.24 -0.66
N ALA A 19 58.21 26.88 -1.83
CA ALA A 19 57.06 27.03 -2.73
C ALA A 19 56.58 25.67 -3.27
N MET A 20 57.50 24.76 -3.62
CA MET A 20 57.16 23.38 -4.02
C MET A 20 56.52 22.60 -2.87
N ALA A 21 57.03 22.74 -1.64
CA ALA A 21 56.46 22.07 -0.48
C ALA A 21 55.05 22.56 -0.13
N LEU A 22 54.79 23.88 -0.26
CA LEU A 22 53.45 24.47 -0.07
C LEU A 22 52.47 24.04 -1.18
N MET A 23 52.94 23.94 -2.44
CA MET A 23 52.11 23.41 -3.54
C MET A 23 51.83 21.91 -3.40
N LEU A 24 52.77 21.14 -2.84
CA LEU A 24 52.55 19.72 -2.49
C LEU A 24 51.55 19.56 -1.33
N ALA A 25 51.59 20.46 -0.33
CA ALA A 25 50.65 20.45 0.79
C ALA A 25 49.23 20.92 0.39
N SER A 26 49.09 21.80 -0.60
CA SER A 26 47.79 22.30 -1.07
C SER A 26 47.02 21.33 -1.99
N VAL A 27 47.65 20.25 -2.45
CA VAL A 27 47.03 19.23 -3.33
C VAL A 27 46.56 18.00 -2.54
N VAL A 28 46.56 18.06 -1.20
CA VAL A 28 45.81 17.09 -0.39
C VAL A 28 44.34 17.55 -0.30
N ALA A 29 43.69 17.62 -1.45
CA ALA A 29 42.24 17.56 -1.48
C ALA A 29 41.87 16.18 -0.93
N LEU A 30 41.15 16.14 0.20
CA LEU A 30 40.57 14.92 0.74
C LEU A 30 39.72 14.30 -0.36
N ALA A 31 40.22 13.23 -1.00
CA ALA A 31 39.48 12.55 -2.03
C ALA A 31 38.29 11.83 -1.37
N ASP A 32 37.07 12.23 -1.71
CA ASP A 32 35.88 11.47 -1.33
C ASP A 32 35.95 10.11 -2.03
N VAL A 33 36.22 9.07 -1.24
CA VAL A 33 36.21 7.69 -1.74
C VAL A 33 34.78 7.18 -1.66
N ILE A 34 34.09 7.17 -2.81
CA ILE A 34 32.72 6.71 -2.91
C ILE A 34 32.70 5.34 -3.61
N TYR A 35 32.27 4.31 -2.89
CA TYR A 35 32.06 2.97 -3.43
C TYR A 35 30.62 2.83 -3.92
N TYR A 36 30.47 2.50 -5.19
CA TYR A 36 29.16 2.19 -5.78
C TYR A 36 29.06 0.69 -6.03
N TYR A 37 28.00 0.08 -5.49
CA TYR A 37 27.67 -1.32 -5.72
C TYR A 37 26.56 -1.41 -6.77
N LYS A 38 26.77 -2.21 -7.82
CA LYS A 38 25.79 -2.40 -8.89
C LYS A 38 24.83 -3.53 -8.53
N GLY A 39 23.54 -3.21 -8.45
CA GLY A 39 22.46 -4.18 -8.52
C GLY A 39 21.88 -4.26 -9.93
N VAL A 40 21.33 -5.41 -10.32
CA VAL A 40 20.55 -5.58 -11.55
C VAL A 40 19.21 -6.23 -11.18
N ILE A 41 18.11 -5.61 -11.58
CA ILE A 41 16.75 -6.11 -11.37
C ILE A 41 16.12 -6.34 -12.75
N THR A 42 15.60 -7.54 -12.99
CA THR A 42 14.82 -7.87 -14.19
C THR A 42 13.37 -8.10 -13.79
N ALA A 43 12.45 -7.34 -14.36
CA ALA A 43 11.01 -7.49 -14.14
C ALA A 43 10.36 -8.20 -15.34
N GLN A 44 9.39 -9.06 -15.06
CA GLN A 44 8.58 -9.76 -16.07
C GLN A 44 7.10 -9.65 -15.70
N VAL A 45 6.23 -9.71 -16.71
CA VAL A 45 4.78 -9.67 -16.51
C VAL A 45 4.29 -11.07 -16.14
N THR A 46 3.52 -11.17 -15.07
CA THR A 46 2.85 -12.39 -14.62
C THR A 46 1.39 -12.09 -14.29
N THR A 47 0.57 -13.14 -14.16
CA THR A 47 -0.80 -12.99 -13.66
C THR A 47 -0.78 -12.56 -12.19
N PRO A 48 -1.69 -11.65 -11.78
CA PRO A 48 -1.81 -11.27 -10.38
C PRO A 48 -2.21 -12.49 -9.52
N PRO A 49 -1.68 -12.61 -8.29
CA PRO A 49 -1.97 -13.76 -7.43
C PRO A 49 -3.43 -13.78 -6.94
N LEU A 50 -4.13 -12.65 -7.04
CA LEU A 50 -5.50 -12.45 -6.57
C LEU A 50 -6.23 -11.46 -7.47
N VAL A 51 -7.48 -11.75 -7.82
CA VAL A 51 -8.31 -10.97 -8.76
C VAL A 51 -9.72 -10.80 -8.24
N PHE A 52 -10.24 -9.57 -8.23
CA PHE A 52 -11.63 -9.25 -7.87
C PHE A 52 -12.56 -9.28 -9.08
N TYR A 53 -13.81 -9.68 -8.86
CA TYR A 53 -14.86 -9.75 -9.87
C TYR A 53 -16.16 -9.16 -9.35
N SER A 54 -16.83 -8.35 -10.18
CA SER A 54 -18.25 -7.97 -10.00
C SER A 54 -19.16 -8.59 -11.07
N GLU A 55 -18.57 -9.05 -12.17
CA GLU A 55 -19.19 -9.74 -13.32
C GLU A 55 -18.21 -10.82 -13.83
N GLY A 56 -18.70 -11.82 -14.58
CA GLY A 56 -17.85 -12.86 -15.17
C GLY A 56 -17.21 -13.83 -14.16
N PHE A 57 -17.63 -13.80 -12.91
CA PHE A 57 -17.27 -14.77 -11.88
C PHE A 57 -18.03 -16.10 -12.13
N PRO A 58 -17.44 -17.28 -11.86
CA PRO A 58 -18.09 -18.58 -12.10
C PRO A 58 -19.35 -18.84 -11.25
N TYR A 59 -19.69 -17.95 -10.32
CA TYR A 59 -20.87 -18.03 -9.47
C TYR A 59 -21.67 -16.73 -9.52
N THR A 60 -22.94 -16.80 -9.13
CA THR A 60 -23.81 -15.62 -9.04
C THR A 60 -23.35 -14.67 -7.94
N LEU A 61 -23.24 -13.39 -8.27
CA LEU A 61 -22.91 -12.31 -7.35
C LEU A 61 -24.10 -11.35 -7.19
N ASN A 62 -24.27 -10.80 -5.99
CA ASN A 62 -25.27 -9.77 -5.71
C ASN A 62 -24.64 -8.37 -5.75
N SER A 63 -23.81 -8.12 -6.75
CA SER A 63 -23.00 -6.90 -6.86
C SER A 63 -23.84 -5.64 -7.04
N TYR A 64 -25.03 -5.74 -7.63
CA TYR A 64 -25.83 -4.58 -8.02
C TYR A 64 -27.31 -4.74 -7.75
N PHE A 65 -27.90 -3.71 -7.13
CA PHE A 65 -29.34 -3.49 -7.10
C PHE A 65 -29.62 -1.99 -7.13
N SER A 66 -30.43 -1.57 -8.09
CA SER A 66 -30.70 -0.16 -8.36
C SER A 66 -31.19 0.57 -7.11
N GLY A 67 -30.53 1.69 -6.78
CA GLY A 67 -30.89 2.53 -5.64
C GLY A 67 -30.43 2.03 -4.26
N TYR A 68 -29.75 0.88 -4.17
CA TYR A 68 -29.28 0.36 -2.87
C TYR A 68 -27.79 0.01 -2.86
N VAL A 69 -27.29 -0.64 -3.91
CA VAL A 69 -25.92 -1.18 -3.91
C VAL A 69 -25.35 -1.25 -5.32
N ASN A 70 -24.08 -0.90 -5.45
CA ASN A 70 -23.27 -1.16 -6.63
C ASN A 70 -21.82 -1.43 -6.21
N PHE A 71 -21.40 -2.70 -6.31
CA PHE A 71 -20.02 -3.15 -6.20
C PHE A 71 -19.46 -3.37 -7.60
N THR A 72 -18.32 -2.75 -7.90
CA THR A 72 -17.68 -2.80 -9.21
C THR A 72 -16.21 -3.16 -9.04
N ALA A 73 -15.79 -4.31 -9.57
CA ALA A 73 -14.37 -4.64 -9.64
C ALA A 73 -13.68 -3.70 -10.64
N LEU A 74 -12.45 -3.29 -10.34
CA LEU A 74 -11.64 -2.51 -11.28
C LEU A 74 -11.35 -3.35 -12.53
N SER A 75 -11.22 -2.72 -13.69
CA SER A 75 -10.93 -3.43 -14.96
C SER A 75 -9.61 -4.20 -14.95
N THR A 76 -8.68 -3.81 -14.08
CA THR A 76 -7.41 -4.50 -13.82
C THR A 76 -7.56 -5.72 -12.91
N GLY A 77 -8.71 -5.87 -12.24
CA GLY A 77 -8.96 -6.90 -11.24
C GLY A 77 -8.20 -6.72 -9.93
N THR A 78 -7.48 -5.60 -9.75
CA THR A 78 -6.59 -5.36 -8.61
C THR A 78 -7.28 -4.73 -7.40
N GLY A 79 -8.60 -4.55 -7.47
CA GLY A 79 -9.40 -3.94 -6.41
C GLY A 79 -10.84 -3.74 -6.88
N PHE A 80 -11.60 -2.95 -6.12
CA PHE A 80 -12.98 -2.65 -6.43
C PHE A 80 -13.39 -1.28 -5.86
N THR A 81 -14.52 -0.79 -6.33
CA THR A 81 -15.25 0.32 -5.72
C THR A 81 -16.63 -0.17 -5.29
N ALA A 82 -17.19 0.45 -4.26
CA ALA A 82 -18.52 0.14 -3.77
C ALA A 82 -19.28 1.42 -3.48
N LYS A 83 -20.53 1.49 -3.94
CA LYS A 83 -21.49 2.52 -3.55
C LYS A 83 -22.68 1.82 -2.91
N ILE A 84 -22.86 2.08 -1.62
CA ILE A 84 -23.94 1.50 -0.81
C ILE A 84 -24.82 2.62 -0.24
N ASN A 85 -26.12 2.40 -0.22
CA ASN A 85 -27.06 3.28 0.45
C ASN A 85 -27.50 2.63 1.77
N LEU A 86 -27.23 3.31 2.87
CA LEU A 86 -27.64 2.88 4.21
C LEU A 86 -28.98 3.50 4.59
N THR A 87 -29.73 2.76 5.40
CA THR A 87 -31.00 3.20 5.99
C THR A 87 -30.91 3.09 7.52
N ASN A 88 -31.97 3.47 8.24
CA ASN A 88 -32.07 3.30 9.70
C ASN A 88 -32.26 1.83 10.15
N ALA A 89 -31.80 0.86 9.35
CA ALA A 89 -31.78 -0.54 9.73
C ALA A 89 -30.77 -0.80 10.85
N TYR A 90 -30.91 -1.93 11.54
CA TYR A 90 -29.94 -2.36 12.56
C TYR A 90 -28.59 -2.77 11.93
N TYR A 91 -28.64 -3.39 10.75
CA TYR A 91 -27.49 -3.61 9.87
C TYR A 91 -27.96 -3.76 8.42
N ALA A 92 -27.03 -3.55 7.48
CA ALA A 92 -27.16 -3.91 6.08
C ALA A 92 -26.13 -4.99 5.76
N TYR A 93 -26.57 -6.13 5.24
CA TYR A 93 -25.69 -7.24 4.84
C TYR A 93 -25.73 -7.44 3.33
N PHE A 94 -24.61 -7.14 2.68
CA PHE A 94 -24.39 -7.33 1.26
C PHE A 94 -23.72 -8.70 1.06
N TYR A 95 -24.56 -9.72 0.92
CA TYR A 95 -24.16 -11.12 0.79
C TYR A 95 -23.64 -11.43 -0.62
N HIS A 96 -22.46 -12.04 -0.73
CA HIS A 96 -21.80 -12.40 -2.00
C HIS A 96 -21.73 -11.21 -2.97
N ALA A 97 -21.29 -10.06 -2.45
CA ALA A 97 -21.25 -8.78 -3.14
C ALA A 97 -20.16 -8.72 -4.22
N LEU A 98 -19.05 -9.45 -4.03
CA LEU A 98 -17.95 -9.56 -4.98
C LEU A 98 -17.43 -10.98 -5.04
N GLY A 99 -16.88 -11.36 -6.19
CA GLY A 99 -16.08 -12.56 -6.38
C GLY A 99 -14.60 -12.26 -6.21
N LEU A 100 -13.86 -13.28 -5.79
CA LEU A 100 -12.42 -13.23 -5.56
C LEU A 100 -11.81 -14.52 -6.10
N VAL A 101 -10.85 -14.45 -7.02
CA VAL A 101 -10.11 -15.63 -7.50
C VAL A 101 -8.67 -15.54 -7.01
N VAL A 102 -8.24 -16.57 -6.32
CA VAL A 102 -6.86 -16.76 -5.88
C VAL A 102 -6.15 -17.65 -6.89
N ASN A 103 -5.17 -17.09 -7.60
CA ASN A 103 -4.35 -17.81 -8.58
C ASN A 103 -3.12 -18.46 -7.92
N THR A 104 -2.65 -17.91 -6.81
CA THR A 104 -1.49 -18.40 -6.06
C THR A 104 -1.82 -18.43 -4.57
N PRO A 105 -1.60 -19.54 -3.85
CA PRO A 105 -1.83 -19.61 -2.41
C PRO A 105 -1.06 -18.54 -1.65
N GLY A 106 -1.61 -18.07 -0.53
CA GLY A 106 -1.03 -16.97 0.22
C GLY A 106 -1.92 -16.49 1.36
N TRP A 107 -1.61 -15.30 1.87
CA TRP A 107 -2.25 -14.72 3.05
C TRP A 107 -2.83 -13.34 2.71
N LEU A 108 -4.16 -13.26 2.70
CA LEU A 108 -4.92 -12.02 2.51
C LEU A 108 -5.03 -11.26 3.84
N TYR A 109 -4.87 -9.96 3.80
CA TYR A 109 -5.11 -9.09 4.95
C TYR A 109 -5.63 -7.73 4.49
N VAL A 110 -6.30 -7.03 5.40
CA VAL A 110 -6.66 -5.62 5.20
C VAL A 110 -5.58 -4.75 5.84
N THR A 111 -5.30 -3.57 5.31
CA THR A 111 -4.39 -2.59 5.91
C THR A 111 -4.79 -1.17 5.52
N ASN A 112 -4.27 -0.19 6.26
CA ASN A 112 -4.44 1.25 6.02
C ASN A 112 -5.89 1.65 5.73
N VAL A 113 -6.75 1.37 6.71
CA VAL A 113 -8.14 1.80 6.67
C VAL A 113 -8.22 3.26 7.05
N THR A 114 -8.88 4.06 6.23
CA THR A 114 -9.13 5.48 6.49
C THR A 114 -10.58 5.79 6.19
N THR A 115 -11.10 6.80 6.87
CA THR A 115 -12.43 7.34 6.60
C THR A 115 -12.32 8.80 6.20
N SER A 116 -13.21 9.24 5.31
CA SER A 116 -13.36 10.63 4.93
C SER A 116 -14.83 11.01 4.81
N GLY A 117 -15.13 12.28 5.06
CA GLY A 117 -16.48 12.79 5.18
C GLY A 117 -16.64 13.63 6.44
N ASN A 118 -17.70 14.44 6.49
CA ASN A 118 -17.95 15.34 7.61
C ASN A 118 -18.82 14.70 8.71
N ASN A 119 -19.30 13.47 8.49
CA ASN A 119 -20.21 12.78 9.40
C ASN A 119 -19.80 11.30 9.50
N ILE A 120 -19.86 10.76 10.71
CA ILE A 120 -19.70 9.32 10.96
C ILE A 120 -21.10 8.70 10.82
N ILE A 121 -21.31 7.95 9.74
CA ILE A 121 -22.56 7.22 9.50
C ILE A 121 -22.38 5.71 9.58
N ILE A 122 -21.14 5.22 9.50
CA ILE A 122 -20.79 3.80 9.62
C ILE A 122 -20.30 3.54 11.03
N GLY A 123 -21.10 2.87 11.85
CA GLY A 123 -20.72 2.48 13.21
C GLY A 123 -19.77 1.29 13.20
N ASN A 124 -20.13 0.23 12.50
CA ASN A 124 -19.25 -0.93 12.31
C ASN A 124 -19.28 -1.38 10.86
N MET A 125 -18.14 -1.83 10.35
CA MET A 125 -18.04 -2.44 9.03
C MET A 125 -17.17 -3.68 9.12
N THR A 126 -17.67 -4.78 8.56
CA THR A 126 -16.99 -6.06 8.50
C THR A 126 -16.98 -6.58 7.07
N ILE A 127 -15.83 -7.08 6.65
CA ILE A 127 -15.67 -7.82 5.39
C ILE A 127 -15.53 -9.29 5.73
N ILE A 128 -16.32 -10.13 5.06
CA ILE A 128 -16.35 -11.57 5.28
C ILE A 128 -15.93 -12.24 3.97
N VAL A 129 -14.95 -13.14 4.04
CA VAL A 129 -14.52 -13.96 2.90
C VAL A 129 -15.03 -15.37 3.10
N GLN A 130 -15.68 -15.91 2.08
CA GLN A 130 -16.30 -17.24 2.11
C GLN A 130 -15.83 -18.07 0.92
N ASP A 131 -15.75 -19.39 1.08
CA ASP A 131 -15.57 -20.29 -0.06
C ASP A 131 -16.91 -20.56 -0.79
N PRO A 132 -16.90 -21.32 -1.90
CA PRO A 132 -18.12 -21.65 -2.63
C PRO A 132 -19.12 -22.56 -1.89
N HIS A 133 -18.75 -23.06 -0.70
CA HIS A 133 -19.59 -23.90 0.15
C HIS A 133 -20.07 -23.12 1.38
N ASP A 134 -20.03 -21.79 1.34
CA ASP A 134 -20.43 -20.87 2.41
C ASP A 134 -19.59 -20.97 3.70
N ASN A 135 -18.45 -21.68 3.68
CA ASN A 135 -17.55 -21.70 4.83
C ASN A 135 -16.85 -20.34 4.95
N ILE A 136 -16.93 -19.74 6.13
CA ILE A 136 -16.22 -18.48 6.42
C ILE A 136 -14.71 -18.78 6.53
N MET A 137 -13.94 -18.22 5.60
CA MET A 137 -12.49 -18.31 5.59
C MET A 137 -11.88 -17.28 6.54
N CYS A 138 -12.40 -16.05 6.51
CA CYS A 138 -11.96 -14.99 7.40
C CYS A 138 -12.96 -13.85 7.51
N ILE A 139 -12.78 -13.09 8.59
CA ILE A 139 -13.56 -11.90 8.94
C ILE A 139 -12.58 -10.78 9.25
N PHE A 140 -12.73 -9.66 8.53
CA PHE A 140 -11.97 -8.44 8.77
C PHE A 140 -12.91 -7.36 9.30
N GLN A 141 -12.76 -6.99 10.57
CA GLN A 141 -13.36 -5.76 11.07
C GLN A 141 -12.59 -4.58 10.47
N VAL A 142 -13.28 -3.68 9.77
CA VAL A 142 -12.67 -2.53 9.06
C VAL A 142 -12.96 -1.21 9.79
N ILE A 143 -14.19 -1.02 10.25
CA ILE A 143 -14.61 0.10 11.09
C ILE A 143 -15.15 -0.46 12.40
N SER A 144 -14.74 0.07 13.54
CA SER A 144 -15.27 -0.27 14.86
C SER A 144 -15.65 1.00 15.61
N ASN A 145 -16.87 1.08 16.11
CA ASN A 145 -17.40 2.24 16.83
C ASN A 145 -17.16 3.58 16.12
N GLY A 146 -17.38 3.60 14.80
CA GLY A 146 -17.23 4.80 13.97
C GLY A 146 -15.80 5.19 13.64
N GLN A 147 -14.82 4.33 13.97
CA GLN A 147 -13.40 4.61 13.74
C GLN A 147 -12.75 3.50 12.90
N PRO A 148 -11.84 3.86 11.98
CA PRO A 148 -11.08 2.87 11.23
C PRO A 148 -10.16 2.08 12.15
N ILE A 149 -10.04 0.78 11.89
CA ILE A 149 -9.08 -0.06 12.61
C ILE A 149 -7.65 0.27 12.19
N THR A 150 -6.76 0.46 13.16
CA THR A 150 -5.36 0.86 12.90
C THR A 150 -4.41 -0.33 12.74
N ASN A 151 -4.72 -1.47 13.35
CA ASN A 151 -3.91 -2.69 13.30
C ASN A 151 -4.81 -3.93 13.10
N PRO A 152 -5.22 -4.28 11.88
CA PRO A 152 -5.91 -5.55 11.63
C PRO A 152 -4.96 -6.72 11.96
N PRO A 153 -5.24 -7.53 13.01
CA PRO A 153 -4.32 -8.59 13.43
C PRO A 153 -4.46 -9.86 12.59
N THR A 154 -5.46 -9.91 11.69
CA THR A 154 -5.89 -11.16 11.08
C THR A 154 -5.37 -11.26 9.66
N VAL A 155 -4.59 -12.31 9.43
CA VAL A 155 -4.13 -12.79 8.14
C VAL A 155 -4.97 -14.01 7.77
N CYS A 156 -5.42 -14.06 6.53
CA CYS A 156 -6.38 -15.04 6.03
C CYS A 156 -5.69 -15.96 5.04
N PRO A 157 -5.38 -17.21 5.42
CA PRO A 157 -4.77 -18.16 4.51
C PRO A 157 -5.79 -18.57 3.44
N LEU A 158 -5.43 -18.39 2.17
CA LEU A 158 -6.24 -18.79 1.03
C LEU A 158 -5.46 -19.74 0.14
N SER A 159 -6.16 -20.76 -0.34
CA SER A 159 -5.66 -21.68 -1.36
C SER A 159 -6.09 -21.20 -2.75
N THR A 160 -5.52 -21.79 -3.80
CA THR A 160 -5.98 -21.50 -5.17
C THR A 160 -7.46 -21.86 -5.31
N GLY A 161 -8.26 -20.92 -5.79
CA GLY A 161 -9.69 -21.14 -5.98
C GLY A 161 -10.54 -19.87 -5.94
N PRO A 162 -11.84 -20.00 -6.22
CA PRO A 162 -12.81 -18.94 -6.11
C PRO A 162 -13.31 -18.77 -4.67
N TYR A 163 -13.56 -17.52 -4.28
CA TYR A 163 -14.09 -17.10 -3.00
C TYR A 163 -15.10 -15.96 -3.22
N PHE A 164 -15.97 -15.75 -2.23
CA PHE A 164 -16.89 -14.63 -2.17
C PHE A 164 -16.44 -13.62 -1.14
N ILE A 165 -16.78 -12.35 -1.38
CA ILE A 165 -16.68 -11.28 -0.41
C ILE A 165 -18.08 -10.76 -0.12
N SER A 166 -18.43 -10.80 1.17
CA SER A 166 -19.64 -10.20 1.72
C SER A 166 -19.27 -9.01 2.60
N VAL A 167 -20.14 -8.00 2.67
CA VAL A 167 -19.91 -6.81 3.49
C VAL A 167 -21.08 -6.62 4.45
N LEU A 168 -20.79 -6.53 5.75
CA LEU A 168 -21.76 -6.22 6.79
C LEU A 168 -21.50 -4.81 7.31
N VAL A 169 -22.52 -3.96 7.29
CA VAL A 169 -22.43 -2.56 7.72
C VAL A 169 -23.50 -2.28 8.75
N GLN A 170 -23.10 -1.76 9.91
CA GLN A 170 -24.00 -1.24 10.94
C GLN A 170 -23.95 0.28 10.91
N PRO A 171 -25.06 0.96 10.58
CA PRO A 171 -25.10 2.41 10.58
C PRO A 171 -25.12 3.00 12.00
N VAL A 172 -24.67 4.24 12.15
CA VAL A 172 -24.92 5.05 13.36
C VAL A 172 -26.30 5.66 13.24
N ASN A 173 -27.27 5.12 13.99
CA ASN A 173 -28.65 5.59 13.93
C ASN A 173 -28.89 6.75 14.94
N PRO A 174 -29.73 7.74 14.58
CA PRO A 174 -30.48 7.85 13.33
C PRO A 174 -29.65 8.50 12.20
N LEU A 175 -29.80 7.99 10.99
CA LEU A 175 -29.32 8.59 9.75
C LEU A 175 -30.30 9.64 9.22
N SER A 176 -29.77 10.73 8.68
CA SER A 176 -30.52 11.72 7.91
C SER A 176 -30.16 11.65 6.42
N ALA A 177 -31.10 12.06 5.56
CA ALA A 177 -30.84 12.17 4.13
C ALA A 177 -29.75 13.22 3.87
N SER A 178 -28.87 12.98 2.89
CA SER A 178 -27.66 13.75 2.50
C SER A 178 -26.34 13.41 3.20
N LEU A 179 -26.35 12.61 4.26
CA LEU A 179 -25.09 12.17 4.87
C LEU A 179 -24.34 11.21 3.95
N SER A 180 -23.01 11.35 3.93
CA SER A 180 -22.12 10.43 3.23
C SER A 180 -20.79 10.32 3.96
N GLU A 181 -20.21 9.13 3.87
CA GLU A 181 -18.90 8.78 4.41
C GLU A 181 -18.24 7.84 3.40
N THR A 182 -16.93 8.00 3.22
CA THR A 182 -16.12 7.12 2.37
C THR A 182 -15.14 6.36 3.25
N VAL A 183 -15.14 5.04 3.13
CA VAL A 183 -14.13 4.17 3.73
C VAL A 183 -13.17 3.73 2.64
N THR A 184 -11.88 4.03 2.83
CA THR A 184 -10.81 3.56 1.96
C THR A 184 -10.00 2.52 2.72
N LEU A 185 -9.70 1.40 2.09
CA LEU A 185 -8.91 0.32 2.67
C LEU A 185 -8.06 -0.33 1.59
N TYR A 186 -7.00 -1.03 2.00
CA TYR A 186 -6.14 -1.78 1.11
C TYR A 186 -6.19 -3.26 1.45
N PHE A 187 -6.35 -4.11 0.44
CA PHE A 187 -6.08 -5.53 0.58
C PHE A 187 -4.61 -5.79 0.26
N GLY A 188 -3.87 -6.27 1.24
CA GLY A 188 -2.56 -6.85 1.04
C GLY A 188 -2.66 -8.35 0.83
N TYR A 189 -1.79 -8.89 -0.01
CA TYR A 189 -1.70 -10.33 -0.25
C TYR A 189 -0.24 -10.75 -0.23
N ASN A 190 0.15 -11.51 0.78
CA ASN A 190 1.51 -12.03 0.91
C ASN A 190 1.54 -13.45 0.35
N VAL A 191 2.38 -13.70 -0.66
CA VAL A 191 2.54 -15.04 -1.28
C VAL A 191 3.66 -15.85 -0.65
N VAL A 192 4.42 -15.27 0.28
CA VAL A 192 5.64 -15.86 0.86
C VAL A 192 5.46 -16.23 2.32
N SER A 193 4.83 -15.37 3.12
CA SER A 193 4.74 -15.56 4.57
C SER A 193 3.42 -15.10 5.17
N ASN A 194 3.12 -15.66 6.34
CA ASN A 194 1.98 -15.28 7.16
C ASN A 194 2.21 -13.98 7.93
N ALA A 195 2.54 -12.90 7.21
CA ALA A 195 2.86 -11.60 7.79
C ALA A 195 2.20 -10.47 7.00
N THR A 196 1.66 -9.50 7.72
CA THR A 196 1.18 -8.24 7.16
C THR A 196 2.36 -7.34 6.85
N VAL A 197 2.40 -6.77 5.65
CA VAL A 197 3.42 -5.77 5.26
C VAL A 197 2.73 -4.40 5.25
N PRO A 198 3.25 -3.40 5.98
CA PRO A 198 2.69 -2.06 5.93
C PRO A 198 2.87 -1.45 4.53
N LEU A 199 1.98 -0.54 4.15
CA LEU A 199 2.17 0.22 2.92
C LEU A 199 3.47 1.04 3.00
N PRO A 200 4.26 1.09 1.92
CA PRO A 200 5.41 1.98 1.84
C PRO A 200 4.96 3.43 2.05
N LEU A 201 5.81 4.23 2.71
CA LEU A 201 5.61 5.68 2.77
C LEU A 201 5.67 6.23 1.33
N THR A 202 4.60 6.90 0.89
CA THR A 202 4.53 7.63 -0.37
C THR A 202 4.94 9.08 -0.19
#